data_AF-A0A1F7GRU1-F1
#
_entry.id   AF-A0A1F7GRU1-F1
#
_cell.length_a   1.000
_cell.length_b   1.000
_cell.length_c   1.000
_cell.angle_alpha   90.00
_cell.angle_beta   90.00
_cell.angle_gamma   90.00
#
_symmetry.space_group_name_H-M   'P 1'
#
loop_
_entity.id
_entity.type
_entity.pdbx_description
1 polymer ?
#
loop_
_entity_poly.entity_id
_entity_poly.type
_entity_poly.pdbx_seq_one_letter_code
_entity_poly.pdbx_strand_id
1 'polypeptide(L)'
;MQRPIRNGFMGAVGLIIFYFIIMGLSSGSWSDTISQFKELWYWMILLSAGFGTQIGLYSNLKTQISLLRPDKNIGTSVGQAKSVAATSTGTSATAMVACCAHHLSEVLPLIGLSAASVFLTRYQIPLIIFGVFMNLLGIVYMIKQIRKVKTHIINSK
;
A
#
# COMPACT_ATOMS: atom_id res chain seq x y z
N MET A 1 -19.88 9.44 3.34
CA MET A 1 -18.50 9.45 3.87
C MET A 1 -18.08 8.20 4.64
N GLN A 2 -18.99 7.42 5.21
CA GLN A 2 -18.62 6.25 6.03
C GLN A 2 -17.94 5.11 5.23
N ARG A 3 -18.35 4.85 3.98
CA ARG A 3 -17.78 3.75 3.16
C ARG A 3 -16.28 3.91 2.86
N PRO A 4 -15.77 5.07 2.41
CA PRO A 4 -14.33 5.29 2.22
C PRO A 4 -13.49 5.09 3.50
N ILE A 5 -13.95 5.62 4.63
CA ILE A 5 -13.22 5.52 5.91
C ILE A 5 -13.16 4.07 6.36
N ARG A 6 -14.29 3.35 6.30
CA ARG A 6 -14.35 1.92 6.61
C ARG A 6 -13.41 1.11 5.72
N ASN A 7 -13.44 1.34 4.41
CA ASN A 7 -12.60 0.61 3.46
C ASN A 7 -11.10 0.89 3.70
N GLY A 8 -10.74 2.14 4.01
CA GLY A 8 -9.37 2.50 4.36
C GLY A 8 -8.91 1.84 5.66
N PHE A 9 -9.74 1.86 6.70
CA PHE A 9 -9.47 1.17 7.96
C PHE A 9 -9.29 -0.34 7.78
N MET A 10 -10.19 -0.99 7.02
CA MET A 10 -10.07 -2.40 6.68
C MET A 10 -8.78 -2.71 5.89
N GLY A 11 -8.37 -1.81 5.00
CA GLY A 11 -7.10 -1.93 4.27
C GLY A 11 -5.88 -1.87 5.19
N ALA A 12 -5.84 -0.89 6.11
CA ALA A 12 -4.76 -0.76 7.08
C ALA A 12 -4.64 -1.98 8.01
N VAL A 13 -5.77 -2.40 8.60
CA VAL A 13 -5.84 -3.58 9.47
C VAL A 13 -5.48 -4.84 8.69
N GLY A 14 -6.01 -5.01 7.49
CA GLY A 14 -5.72 -6.15 6.61
C GLY A 14 -4.22 -6.25 6.28
N LEU A 15 -3.55 -5.12 6.05
CA LEU A 15 -2.11 -5.09 5.80
C LEU A 15 -1.31 -5.54 7.03
N ILE A 16 -1.69 -5.09 8.23
CA ILE A 16 -1.03 -5.53 9.48
C ILE A 16 -1.25 -7.02 9.72
N ILE A 17 -2.48 -7.52 9.55
CA ILE A 17 -2.79 -8.95 9.66
C ILE A 17 -1.97 -9.76 8.66
N PHE A 18 -1.91 -9.29 7.42
CA PHE A 18 -1.12 -9.94 6.37
C PHE A 18 0.36 -10.07 6.77
N TYR A 19 0.95 -9.03 7.38
CA TYR A 19 2.31 -9.13 7.91
C TYR A 19 2.46 -10.19 9.00
N PHE A 20 1.58 -10.23 9.99
CA PHE A 20 1.66 -11.24 11.05
C PHE A 20 1.48 -12.66 10.51
N ILE A 21 0.63 -12.86 9.50
CA ILE A 21 0.47 -14.16 8.84
C ILE A 21 1.76 -14.57 8.14
N ILE A 22 2.31 -13.72 7.27
CA ILE A 22 3.51 -14.03 6.51
C ILE A 22 4.71 -14.24 7.44
N MET A 23 4.87 -13.37 8.44
CA MET A 23 6.02 -13.41 9.34
C MET A 23 5.92 -14.57 10.34
N GLY A 24 4.73 -14.84 10.87
CA GLY A 24 4.50 -16.01 11.72
C GLY A 24 4.76 -17.33 10.99
N LEU A 25 4.38 -17.44 9.71
CA LEU A 25 4.69 -18.60 8.86
C LEU A 25 6.18 -18.70 8.53
N SER A 26 6.87 -17.57 8.34
CA SER A 26 8.28 -17.53 7.91
C SER A 26 9.27 -17.73 9.06
N SER A 27 9.03 -17.13 10.23
CA SER A 27 9.96 -17.20 11.37
C SER A 27 9.84 -18.50 12.16
N GLY A 28 8.75 -19.25 12.02
CA GLY A 28 8.47 -20.45 12.83
C GLY A 28 8.25 -20.17 14.33
N SER A 29 8.42 -18.93 14.78
CA SER A 29 8.32 -18.46 16.16
C SER A 29 7.56 -17.14 16.24
N TRP A 30 6.51 -17.15 17.06
CA TRP A 30 5.68 -15.95 17.31
C TRP A 30 6.40 -14.90 18.16
N SER A 31 7.35 -15.32 19.01
CA SER A 31 8.19 -14.42 19.81
C SER A 31 9.02 -13.50 18.90
N ASP A 32 9.66 -14.09 17.88
CA ASP A 32 10.55 -13.34 16.99
C ASP A 32 9.75 -12.38 16.12
N THR A 33 8.58 -12.81 15.63
CA THR A 33 7.66 -11.94 14.88
C THR A 33 7.26 -10.69 15.67
N ILE A 34 6.96 -10.82 16.96
CA ILE A 34 6.57 -9.68 17.82
C ILE A 34 7.75 -8.76 18.09
N SER A 35 8.94 -9.31 18.34
CA SER A 35 10.16 -8.53 18.56
C SER A 35 10.50 -7.69 17.33
N GLN A 36 10.40 -8.27 16.13
CA GLN A 36 10.62 -7.55 14.86
C GLN A 36 9.57 -6.48 14.61
N PHE A 37 8.30 -6.77 14.88
CA PHE A 37 7.26 -5.75 14.80
C PHE A 37 7.57 -4.57 15.72
N LYS A 38 8.05 -4.82 16.94
CA LYS A 38 8.44 -3.77 17.90
C LYS A 38 9.68 -2.98 17.47
N GLU A 39 10.60 -3.56 16.72
CA GLU A 39 11.75 -2.81 16.22
C GLU A 39 11.35 -1.87 15.07
N LEU A 40 10.45 -2.33 14.19
CA LEU A 40 10.04 -1.60 12.99
C LEU A 40 8.65 -0.97 13.07
N TRP A 41 8.05 -0.91 14.27
CA TRP A 41 6.64 -0.54 14.43
C TRP A 41 6.30 0.82 13.84
N TYR A 42 7.19 1.81 14.00
CA TYR A 42 7.00 3.15 13.45
C TYR A 42 6.82 3.11 11.92
N TRP A 43 7.66 2.35 11.21
CA TRP A 43 7.56 2.17 9.76
C TRP A 43 6.32 1.39 9.37
N MET A 44 5.97 0.38 10.15
CA MET A 44 4.84 -0.49 9.89
C MET A 44 3.50 0.25 10.01
N ILE A 45 3.34 1.03 11.08
CA ILE A 45 2.17 1.88 11.29
C ILE A 45 2.09 2.95 10.21
N LEU A 46 3.22 3.56 9.83
CA LEU A 46 3.25 4.58 8.77
C LEU A 46 2.83 4.01 7.41
N LEU A 47 3.37 2.85 7.03
CA LEU A 47 3.00 2.16 5.78
C LEU A 47 1.55 1.70 5.79
N SER A 48 1.08 1.11 6.88
CA SER A 48 -0.31 0.66 7.03
C SER A 48 -1.31 1.82 6.99
N ALA A 49 -1.01 2.92 7.68
CA ALA A 49 -1.84 4.12 7.66
C ALA A 49 -1.86 4.75 6.25
N GLY A 50 -0.71 4.83 5.58
CA GLY A 50 -0.61 5.31 4.21
C GLY A 50 -1.41 4.44 3.24
N PHE A 51 -1.23 3.12 3.30
CA PHE A 51 -2.00 2.15 2.52
C PHE A 51 -3.52 2.30 2.76
N GLY A 52 -3.96 2.34 4.01
CA GLY A 52 -5.38 2.54 4.33
C GLY A 52 -5.92 3.85 3.79
N THR A 53 -5.13 4.93 3.87
CA THR A 53 -5.49 6.23 3.29
C THR A 53 -5.67 6.13 1.78
N GLN A 54 -4.75 5.45 1.07
CA GLN A 54 -4.88 5.22 -0.38
C GLN A 54 -6.13 4.42 -0.75
N ILE A 55 -6.42 3.34 -0.03
CA ILE A 55 -7.64 2.55 -0.24
C ILE A 55 -8.90 3.39 0.01
N GLY A 56 -8.90 4.22 1.06
CA GLY A 56 -9.99 5.13 1.36
C GLY A 56 -10.20 6.17 0.27
N LEU A 57 -9.13 6.84 -0.17
CA LEU A 57 -9.16 7.81 -1.27
C LEU A 57 -9.62 7.17 -2.58
N TYR A 58 -9.14 5.97 -2.89
CA TYR A 58 -9.58 5.21 -4.06
C TYR A 58 -11.06 4.87 -4.02
N SER A 59 -11.54 4.40 -2.87
CA SER A 59 -12.97 4.13 -2.69
C SER A 59 -13.80 5.40 -2.85
N ASN A 60 -13.33 6.53 -2.31
CA ASN A 60 -14.02 7.82 -2.45
C ASN A 60 -14.08 8.27 -3.91
N LEU A 61 -12.94 8.24 -4.60
CA LEU A 61 -12.83 8.62 -6.00
C LEU A 61 -13.74 7.75 -6.88
N LYS A 62 -13.72 6.42 -6.68
CA LYS A 62 -14.59 5.48 -7.40
C LYS A 62 -16.07 5.82 -7.20
N THR A 63 -16.49 6.17 -5.98
CA THR A 63 -17.88 6.58 -5.71
C THR A 63 -18.24 7.89 -6.40
N GLN A 64 -17.35 8.90 -6.40
CA GLN A 64 -17.64 10.16 -7.08
C GLN A 64 -17.71 10.00 -8.60
N ILE A 65 -16.85 9.17 -9.17
CA ILE A 65 -16.89 8.82 -10.60
C ILE A 65 -18.19 8.13 -10.97
N SER A 66 -18.72 7.23 -10.12
CA SER A 66 -19.98 6.53 -10.43
C SER A 66 -21.20 7.46 -10.47
N LEU A 67 -21.08 8.70 -9.98
CA LEU A 67 -22.14 9.71 -10.05
C LEU A 67 -22.08 10.56 -11.33
N LEU A 68 -21.04 10.42 -12.16
CA LEU A 68 -20.88 11.15 -13.40
C LEU A 68 -21.50 10.39 -14.58
N ARG A 69 -22.08 11.13 -15.53
CA ARG A 69 -22.41 10.60 -16.86
C ARG A 69 -21.12 10.23 -17.63
N PRO A 70 -21.18 9.32 -18.62
CA PRO A 70 -20.00 8.94 -19.39
C PRO A 70 -19.44 10.12 -20.19
N ASP A 71 -18.51 10.85 -19.57
CA ASP A 71 -17.63 11.81 -20.23
C ASP A 71 -16.28 11.14 -20.50
N LYS A 72 -15.92 11.14 -21.78
CA LYS A 72 -14.68 10.61 -22.35
C LYS A 72 -13.41 11.20 -21.72
N ASN A 73 -13.44 12.47 -21.26
CA ASN A 73 -12.30 13.11 -20.59
C ASN A 73 -12.15 12.68 -19.13
N ILE A 74 -13.22 12.18 -18.52
CA ILE A 74 -13.22 11.69 -17.14
C ILE A 74 -12.73 10.24 -17.12
N GLY A 75 -13.10 9.42 -18.11
CA GLY A 75 -12.63 8.03 -18.24
C GLY A 75 -11.11 7.87 -18.21
N THR A 76 -10.35 8.80 -18.81
CA THR A 76 -8.87 8.79 -18.77
C THR A 76 -8.32 9.12 -17.38
N SER A 77 -8.89 10.10 -16.68
CA SER A 77 -8.51 10.41 -15.29
C SER A 77 -8.80 9.25 -14.33
N VAL A 78 -9.88 8.49 -14.58
CA VAL A 78 -10.27 7.30 -13.81
C VAL A 78 -9.29 6.16 -14.03
N GLY A 79 -8.91 5.89 -15.27
CA GLY A 79 -7.92 4.87 -15.63
C GLY A 79 -6.57 5.15 -14.97
N GLN A 80 -6.13 6.40 -15.01
CA GLN A 80 -4.87 6.83 -14.38
C GLN A 80 -4.93 6.78 -12.85
N ALA A 81 -6.05 7.13 -12.22
CA ALA A 81 -6.18 7.02 -10.77
C ALA A 81 -6.24 5.57 -10.29
N LYS A 82 -6.88 4.68 -11.06
CA LYS A 82 -6.84 3.23 -10.84
C LYS A 82 -5.42 2.68 -10.94
N SER A 83 -4.69 3.05 -11.99
CA SER A 83 -3.31 2.57 -12.19
C SER A 83 -2.39 3.07 -11.09
N VAL A 84 -2.44 4.35 -10.74
CA VAL A 84 -1.62 4.92 -9.66
C VAL A 84 -1.94 4.26 -8.32
N ALA A 85 -3.22 4.09 -7.97
CA ALA A 85 -3.59 3.40 -6.74
C ALA A 85 -3.10 1.94 -6.74
N ALA A 86 -3.25 1.21 -7.84
CA ALA A 86 -2.76 -0.17 -7.95
C ALA A 86 -1.23 -0.24 -7.83
N THR A 87 -0.50 0.65 -8.50
CA THR A 87 0.96 0.71 -8.43
C THR A 87 1.44 1.11 -7.03
N SER A 88 0.92 2.17 -6.43
CA SER A 88 1.38 2.65 -5.12
C SER A 88 1.04 1.69 -3.98
N THR A 89 -0.15 1.06 -4.05
CA THR A 89 -0.59 0.01 -3.13
C THR A 89 0.28 -1.24 -3.30
N GLY A 90 0.55 -1.64 -4.55
CA GLY A 90 1.43 -2.74 -4.89
C GLY A 90 2.85 -2.52 -4.38
N THR A 91 3.44 -1.34 -4.63
CA THR A 91 4.79 -1.00 -4.14
C THR A 91 4.87 -1.00 -2.61
N SER A 92 3.82 -0.54 -1.91
CA SER A 92 3.77 -0.58 -0.44
C SER A 92 3.71 -2.03 0.08
N ALA A 93 2.90 -2.89 -0.55
CA ALA A 93 2.82 -4.31 -0.21
C ALA A 93 4.15 -5.04 -0.54
N THR A 94 4.78 -4.74 -1.68
CA THR A 94 6.08 -5.30 -2.06
C THR A 94 7.18 -4.85 -1.11
N ALA A 95 7.22 -3.58 -0.69
CA ALA A 95 8.18 -3.08 0.28
C ALA A 95 8.04 -3.79 1.63
N MET A 96 6.80 -4.07 2.04
CA MET A 96 6.49 -4.81 3.25
C MET A 96 6.92 -6.27 3.16
N VAL A 97 6.62 -6.95 2.04
CA VAL A 97 7.09 -8.32 1.78
C VAL A 97 8.62 -8.37 1.68
N ALA A 98 9.26 -7.40 1.06
CA ALA A 98 10.72 -7.28 1.00
C ALA A 98 11.35 -7.14 2.40
N CYS A 99 10.70 -6.37 3.28
CA CYS A 99 11.02 -6.25 4.70
C CYS A 99 10.71 -7.52 5.52
N CYS A 100 9.95 -8.48 5.00
CA CYS A 100 9.74 -9.78 5.64
C CYS A 100 10.68 -10.85 5.07
N ALA A 101 10.95 -10.77 3.77
CA ALA A 101 11.70 -11.76 3.00
C ALA A 101 13.20 -11.79 3.32
N HIS A 102 13.74 -10.78 4.02
CA HIS A 102 15.10 -10.82 4.53
C HIS A 102 15.28 -11.84 5.67
N HIS A 103 14.21 -12.26 6.37
CA HIS A 103 14.27 -13.39 7.32
C HIS A 103 14.12 -14.73 6.64
N LEU A 104 13.48 -14.74 5.47
CA LEU A 104 13.48 -15.91 4.59
C LEU A 104 14.88 -16.18 4.01
N SER A 105 15.88 -15.32 4.29
CA SER A 105 17.28 -15.49 3.83
C SER A 105 17.97 -16.73 4.38
N GLU A 106 17.41 -17.40 5.39
CA GLU A 106 17.91 -18.69 5.87
C GLU A 106 17.33 -19.87 5.09
N VAL A 107 16.18 -19.70 4.43
CA VAL A 107 15.51 -20.73 3.61
C VAL A 107 15.76 -20.51 2.10
N LEU A 108 15.89 -19.25 1.67
CA LEU A 108 16.21 -18.83 0.30
C LEU A 108 17.53 -19.41 -0.28
N PRO A 109 18.59 -19.69 0.51
CA PRO A 109 19.79 -20.33 0.00
C PRO A 109 19.57 -21.76 -0.48
N LEU A 110 18.58 -22.48 0.07
CA LEU A 110 18.24 -23.84 -0.35
C LEU A 110 17.54 -23.89 -1.73
N ILE A 111 16.90 -22.79 -2.16
CA ILE A 111 16.18 -22.68 -3.44
C ILE A 111 16.92 -21.82 -4.48
N GLY A 112 18.21 -21.52 -4.27
CA GLY A 112 19.05 -20.82 -5.25
C GLY A 112 18.80 -19.31 -5.38
N LEU A 113 18.07 -18.69 -4.44
CA LEU A 113 17.76 -17.25 -4.40
C LEU A 113 18.66 -16.46 -3.44
N SER A 114 19.86 -16.97 -3.16
CA SER A 114 20.81 -16.38 -2.21
C SER A 114 21.19 -14.92 -2.53
N ALA A 115 21.25 -14.55 -3.82
CA ALA A 115 21.53 -13.17 -4.22
C ALA A 115 20.37 -12.21 -3.90
N ALA A 116 19.12 -12.68 -4.04
CA ALA A 116 17.94 -11.90 -3.69
C ALA A 116 17.83 -11.71 -2.18
N SER A 117 18.17 -12.73 -1.38
CA SER A 117 18.12 -12.61 0.07
C SER A 117 19.13 -11.59 0.61
N VAL A 118 20.39 -11.66 0.17
CA VAL A 118 21.44 -10.70 0.54
C VAL A 118 21.08 -9.28 0.11
N PHE A 119 20.47 -9.12 -1.07
CA PHE A 119 19.99 -7.83 -1.54
C PHE A 119 18.87 -7.28 -0.65
N LEU A 120 17.88 -8.11 -0.29
CA LEU A 120 16.74 -7.69 0.54
C LEU A 120 17.17 -7.31 1.95
N THR A 121 18.09 -8.04 2.57
CA THR A 121 18.64 -7.70 3.90
C THR A 121 19.45 -6.40 3.87
N ARG A 122 20.26 -6.19 2.82
CA ARG A 122 21.12 -5.01 2.72
C ARG A 122 20.38 -3.73 2.35
N TYR A 123 19.31 -3.85 1.56
CA TYR A 123 18.53 -2.70 1.06
C TYR A 123 17.16 -2.54 1.73
N GLN A 124 16.88 -3.25 2.83
CA GLN A 124 15.61 -3.20 3.55
C GLN A 124 15.15 -1.76 3.88
N ILE A 125 15.98 -0.98 4.59
CA ILE A 125 15.64 0.40 4.98
C ILE A 125 15.44 1.30 3.73
N PRO A 126 16.34 1.31 2.73
CA PRO A 126 16.10 2.02 1.47
C PRO A 126 14.78 1.66 0.77
N LEU A 127 14.41 0.37 0.73
CA LEU A 127 13.17 -0.10 0.12
C LEU A 127 11.94 0.36 0.90
N ILE A 128 11.99 0.36 2.23
CA ILE A 128 10.91 0.89 3.10
C ILE A 128 10.72 2.38 2.83
N ILE A 129 11.82 3.16 2.82
CA ILE A 129 11.77 4.61 2.56
C ILE A 129 11.19 4.88 1.17
N PHE A 130 11.63 4.14 0.16
CA PHE A 130 11.09 4.24 -1.20
C PHE A 130 9.60 3.89 -1.25
N GLY A 131 9.18 2.85 -0.54
CA GLY A 131 7.78 2.46 -0.40
C GLY A 131 6.94 3.57 0.25
N VAL A 132 7.40 4.17 1.34
CA VAL A 132 6.75 5.31 2.00
C VAL A 132 6.66 6.52 1.06
N PHE A 133 7.73 6.82 0.33
CA PHE A 133 7.74 7.91 -0.64
C PHE A 133 6.72 7.70 -1.76
N MET A 134 6.70 6.51 -2.36
CA MET A 134 5.70 6.14 -3.37
C MET A 134 4.27 6.15 -2.80
N ASN A 135 4.12 5.80 -1.52
CA ASN A 135 2.83 5.88 -0.85
C ASN A 135 2.36 7.35 -0.75
N LEU A 136 3.25 8.26 -0.35
CA LEU A 136 2.96 9.68 -0.28
C LEU A 136 2.59 10.27 -1.65
N LEU A 137 3.34 9.94 -2.69
CA LEU A 137 3.04 10.37 -4.06
C LEU A 137 1.67 9.90 -4.53
N GLY A 138 1.33 8.63 -4.26
CA GLY A 138 0.02 8.07 -4.58
C GLY A 138 -1.11 8.83 -3.88
N ILE A 139 -0.97 9.14 -2.58
CA ILE A 139 -1.95 9.91 -1.81
C ILE A 139 -2.15 11.31 -2.42
N VAL A 140 -1.06 12.04 -2.68
CA VAL A 140 -1.12 13.39 -3.26
C VAL A 140 -1.80 13.38 -4.63
N TYR A 141 -1.45 12.40 -5.48
CA TYR A 141 -2.06 12.24 -6.80
C TYR A 141 -3.57 11.99 -6.69
N MET A 142 -3.98 11.08 -5.80
CA MET A 142 -5.39 10.74 -5.59
C MET A 142 -6.22 11.93 -5.10
N ILE A 143 -5.66 12.75 -4.20
CA ILE A 143 -6.32 13.99 -3.75
C ILE A 143 -6.51 14.96 -4.92
N LYS A 144 -5.49 15.13 -5.79
CA LYS A 144 -5.60 15.98 -6.99
C LYS A 144 -6.71 15.49 -7.93
N GLN A 145 -6.79 14.17 -8.16
CA GLN A 145 -7.84 13.59 -9.02
C GLN A 145 -9.24 13.74 -8.41
N ILE A 146 -9.39 13.53 -7.10
CA ILE A 146 -10.67 13.76 -6.40
C ILE A 146 -11.12 15.22 -6.55
N ARG A 147 -10.21 16.18 -6.39
CA ARG A 147 -10.53 17.60 -6.58
C ARG A 147 -10.98 17.89 -8.01
N LYS A 148 -10.24 17.40 -9.01
CA LYS A 148 -10.58 17.56 -10.43
C LYS A 148 -11.97 17.01 -10.75
N VAL A 149 -12.27 15.79 -10.30
CA VAL A 149 -13.58 15.16 -10.48
C VAL A 149 -14.68 15.95 -9.78
N LYS A 150 -14.45 16.39 -8.54
CA LYS A 150 -15.43 17.18 -7.79
C LYS A 150 -15.76 18.50 -8.49
N THR A 151 -14.77 19.21 -9.03
CA THR A 151 -14.98 20.43 -9.81
C THR A 151 -15.83 20.18 -11.05
N HIS A 152 -15.57 19.09 -11.78
CA HIS A 152 -16.41 18.70 -12.93
C HIS A 152 -17.86 18.40 -12.53
N ILE A 153 -18.09 17.71 -11.40
CA ILE A 153 -19.44 17.44 -10.89
C ILE A 153 -20.18 18.75 -10.59
N ILE A 154 -19.51 19.72 -9.96
CA ILE A 154 -20.11 21.01 -9.61
C ILE A 154 -20.46 21.81 -10.87
N ASN A 155 -19.54 21.89 -11.84
CA ASN A 155 -19.75 22.66 -13.06
C ASN A 155 -20.74 22.02 -14.06
N SER A 156 -21.10 20.75 -13.86
CA SER A 156 -22.06 20.02 -14.70
C SER A 156 -23.49 20.03 -14.14
N LYS A 157 -23.72 20.63 -12.97
CA LYS A 157 -25.04 20.88 -12.38
C LYS A 157 -25.51 22.28 -12.73
#